data_AF-A0A363RFA2-F1
#
_entry.id   AF-A0A363RFA2-F1
#
_cell.length_a   1.000
_cell.length_b   1.000
_cell.length_c   1.000
_cell.angle_alpha   90.00
_cell.angle_beta   90.00
_cell.angle_gamma   90.00
#
_symmetry.space_group_name_H-M   'P 1'
#
loop_
_entity.id
_entity.type
_entity.pdbx_description
1 polymer ?
#
loop_
_entity_poly.entity_id
_entity_poly.type
_entity_poly.pdbx_seq_one_letter_code
_entity_poly.pdbx_strand_id
1 'polypeptide(L)'
;MSYNVLTQAINPPTTWQSAGANLFFARKGQAVLVSISRADEKGLPKNELATVRLEPDQINTVGATPVSWPAPVLMQAGVPYALSISAADTDTAPYVAQVGEVNQAGGYVTQPPAEIGALSHTNESGVVTKYSNRFLRFELLAVQYKQTAETFVVGQQPVVNATNLTVNAGAIQPAPDAQVTYQLKLLDDQGAVKATHDVDVAQPIQLAAPHTGAVQVEATLRRAANGLAPVLEQGTVLVVGSLLTQGTYITPAVQLAGGNAITVIFEASLPAGSSVKVACSTDNGATWVDVPFESSSAQTAGNVELTHKKTGLAGAALRVRLQLLGNTNARPKVRNLRAVIL
;
A
#
# COMPACT_ATOMS: atom_id res chain seq x y z
N MET A 1 -7.57 33.28 1.08
CA MET A 1 -8.30 33.52 2.34
C MET A 1 -7.25 33.79 3.39
N SER A 2 -7.39 34.94 4.04
CA SER A 2 -6.48 35.40 5.08
C SER A 2 -6.79 34.63 6.36
N TYR A 3 -5.79 34.03 7.01
CA TYR A 3 -6.00 33.27 8.24
C TYR A 3 -5.16 33.84 9.36
N ASN A 4 -5.76 33.92 10.54
CA ASN A 4 -5.05 34.17 11.78
C ASN A 4 -4.67 32.80 12.39
N VAL A 5 -3.37 32.56 12.58
CA VAL A 5 -2.86 31.27 13.06
C VAL A 5 -2.12 31.43 14.37
N LEU A 6 -2.61 30.78 15.41
CA LEU A 6 -1.89 30.57 16.66
C LEU A 6 -1.19 29.22 16.61
N THR A 7 0.11 29.20 16.91
CA THR A 7 0.94 27.99 16.86
C THR A 7 1.69 27.82 18.17
N GLN A 8 1.50 26.68 18.81
CA GLN A 8 2.22 26.26 19.99
C GLN A 8 3.31 25.26 19.62
N ALA A 9 4.57 25.60 19.89
CA ALA A 9 5.68 24.68 19.77
C ALA A 9 5.68 23.66 20.93
N ILE A 10 5.92 22.39 20.61
CA ILE A 10 5.89 21.25 21.53
C ILE A 10 7.11 20.39 21.26
N ASN A 11 7.82 19.98 22.31
CA ASN A 11 8.95 19.05 22.23
C ASN A 11 8.70 17.88 23.20
N PRO A 12 8.13 16.76 22.71
CA PRO A 12 7.77 15.64 23.56
C PRO A 12 9.04 14.99 24.15
N PRO A 13 9.04 14.66 25.46
CA PRO A 13 10.20 14.09 26.14
C PRO A 13 10.36 12.59 25.89
N THR A 14 9.28 11.93 25.44
CA THR A 14 9.23 10.50 25.11
C THR A 14 8.55 10.30 23.76
N THR A 15 8.74 9.13 23.16
CA THR A 15 8.08 8.76 21.91
C THR A 15 6.73 8.10 22.21
N TRP A 16 5.65 8.58 21.60
CA TRP A 16 4.29 8.07 21.81
C TRP A 16 3.38 8.39 20.60
N GLN A 17 2.18 7.83 20.56
CA GLN A 17 1.19 8.11 19.51
C GLN A 17 0.09 9.03 20.04
N SER A 18 -0.10 10.17 19.38
CA SER A 18 -1.18 11.11 19.67
C SER A 18 -2.44 10.74 18.90
N ALA A 19 -3.56 10.64 19.60
CA ALA A 19 -4.90 10.44 19.03
C ALA A 19 -5.58 11.76 18.65
N GLY A 20 -5.12 12.87 19.22
CA GLY A 20 -5.89 14.11 19.22
C GLY A 20 -5.36 15.14 20.18
N ALA A 21 -6.13 16.21 20.34
CA ALA A 21 -5.95 17.22 21.36
C ALA A 21 -7.31 17.69 21.92
N ASN A 22 -7.36 18.01 23.21
CA ASN A 22 -8.41 18.85 23.75
C ASN A 22 -7.96 20.31 23.69
N LEU A 23 -8.78 21.13 23.07
CA LEU A 23 -8.57 22.58 22.98
C LEU A 23 -9.61 23.31 23.83
N PHE A 24 -9.30 24.52 24.26
CA PHE A 24 -10.22 25.32 25.06
C PHE A 24 -10.38 26.70 24.46
N PHE A 25 -11.61 27.17 24.31
CA PHE A 25 -11.93 28.43 23.65
C PHE A 25 -12.66 29.37 24.60
N ALA A 26 -12.20 30.63 24.66
CA ALA A 26 -12.92 31.71 25.33
C ALA A 26 -14.12 32.17 24.49
N ARG A 27 -13.94 32.22 23.17
CA ARG A 27 -14.93 32.65 22.18
C ARG A 27 -14.79 31.82 20.92
N LYS A 28 -15.90 31.69 20.20
CA LYS A 28 -15.98 31.02 18.90
C LYS A 28 -16.56 31.96 17.86
N GLY A 29 -15.97 31.95 16.67
CA GLY A 29 -16.42 32.69 15.49
C GLY A 29 -16.81 31.73 14.38
N GLN A 30 -16.01 31.69 13.32
CA GLN A 30 -16.16 30.80 12.17
C GLN A 30 -15.50 29.44 12.41
N ALA A 31 -15.51 28.60 11.37
CA ALA A 31 -14.84 27.31 11.39
C ALA A 31 -13.33 27.47 11.64
N VAL A 32 -12.77 26.52 12.38
CA VAL A 32 -11.37 26.50 12.80
C VAL A 32 -10.67 25.29 12.20
N LEU A 33 -9.47 25.49 11.66
CA LEU A 33 -8.56 24.41 11.27
C LEU A 33 -7.56 24.18 12.39
N VAL A 34 -7.54 22.95 12.90
CA VAL A 34 -6.59 22.49 13.91
C VAL A 34 -5.62 21.53 13.24
N SER A 35 -4.33 21.83 13.29
CA SER A 35 -3.31 20.99 12.67
C SER A 35 -2.18 20.66 13.64
N ILE A 36 -1.60 19.47 13.47
CA ILE A 36 -0.36 19.08 14.12
C ILE A 36 0.68 18.82 13.04
N SER A 37 1.83 19.48 13.15
CA SER A 37 2.89 19.45 12.16
C SER A 37 4.24 19.16 12.80
N ARG A 38 5.22 18.68 12.02
CA ARG A 38 6.64 18.86 12.40
C ARG A 38 6.94 20.35 12.44
N ALA A 39 7.69 20.78 13.44
CA ALA A 39 8.16 22.15 13.54
C ALA A 39 9.57 22.30 12.96
N ASP A 40 9.88 23.50 12.46
CA ASP A 40 11.24 23.91 12.15
C ASP A 40 12.03 24.30 13.42
N GLU A 41 13.29 24.69 13.24
CA GLU A 41 14.15 25.18 14.34
C GLU A 41 13.59 26.40 15.07
N LYS A 42 12.62 27.11 14.46
CA LYS A 42 11.95 28.29 15.00
C LYS A 42 10.63 27.94 15.69
N GLY A 43 10.21 26.67 15.70
CA GLY A 43 8.94 26.24 16.28
C GLY A 43 7.72 26.48 15.38
N LEU A 44 7.92 26.76 14.08
CA LEU A 44 6.87 27.02 13.10
C LEU A 44 6.51 25.76 12.31
N PRO A 45 5.25 25.63 11.84
CA PRO A 45 4.80 24.42 11.16
C PRO A 45 5.51 24.28 9.81
N LYS A 46 5.95 23.05 9.50
CA LYS A 46 6.64 22.72 8.25
C LYS A 46 5.97 21.59 7.48
N ASN A 47 5.82 20.43 8.10
CA ASN A 47 5.19 19.25 7.48
C ASN A 47 3.94 18.90 8.28
N GLU A 48 2.76 19.11 7.70
CA GLU A 48 1.49 18.75 8.33
C GLU A 48 1.38 17.23 8.45
N LEU A 49 1.02 16.75 9.64
CA LEU A 49 0.86 15.32 9.95
C LEU A 49 -0.60 14.93 10.08
N ALA A 50 -1.42 15.82 10.63
CA ALA A 50 -2.87 15.71 10.63
C ALA A 50 -3.50 17.10 10.70
N THR A 51 -4.66 17.23 10.05
CA THR A 51 -5.50 18.42 10.10
C THR A 51 -6.94 18.01 10.32
N VAL A 52 -7.66 18.79 11.13
CA VAL A 52 -9.08 18.61 11.40
C VAL A 52 -9.76 19.97 11.31
N ARG A 53 -10.87 20.03 10.58
CA ARG A 53 -11.73 21.20 10.53
C ARG A 53 -12.85 21.03 11.56
N LEU A 54 -13.00 22.02 12.42
CA LEU A 54 -14.09 22.14 13.38
C LEU A 54 -15.06 23.20 12.91
N GLU A 55 -16.33 22.84 12.77
CA GLU A 55 -17.41 23.78 12.54
C GLU A 55 -17.79 24.49 13.86
N PRO A 56 -18.37 25.71 13.82
CA PRO A 56 -18.66 26.50 15.02
C PRO A 56 -19.55 25.80 16.08
N ASP A 57 -20.42 24.89 15.65
CA ASP A 57 -21.26 24.07 16.53
C ASP A 57 -20.47 23.02 17.31
N GLN A 58 -19.34 22.56 16.78
CA GLN A 58 -18.42 21.61 17.43
C GLN A 58 -17.50 22.27 18.47
N ILE A 59 -17.41 23.60 18.47
CA ILE A 59 -16.55 24.37 19.39
C ILE A 59 -17.27 24.64 20.71
N ASN A 60 -16.70 24.11 21.80
CA ASN A 60 -17.15 24.30 23.17
C ASN A 60 -16.41 25.47 23.83
N THR A 61 -17.16 26.40 24.45
CA THR A 61 -16.61 27.56 25.18
C THR A 61 -16.70 27.42 26.70
N VAL A 62 -17.40 26.39 27.21
CA VAL A 62 -17.57 26.12 28.65
C VAL A 62 -16.63 25.00 29.12
N GLY A 63 -16.03 24.25 28.20
CA GLY A 63 -15.17 23.10 28.50
C GLY A 63 -14.26 22.73 27.33
N ALA A 64 -13.70 21.52 27.37
CA ALA A 64 -12.85 21.02 26.31
C ALA A 64 -13.61 20.85 24.98
N THR A 65 -12.97 21.27 23.90
CA THR A 65 -13.31 20.95 22.52
C THR A 65 -12.40 19.81 22.09
N PRO A 66 -12.89 18.56 22.04
CA PRO A 66 -12.07 17.42 21.64
C PRO A 66 -11.82 17.45 20.13
N VAL A 67 -10.58 17.20 19.74
CA VAL A 67 -10.14 17.10 18.35
C VAL A 67 -9.47 15.75 18.18
N SER A 68 -10.00 14.91 17.29
CA SER A 68 -9.45 13.58 17.01
C SER A 68 -8.78 13.58 15.65
N TRP A 69 -7.51 13.15 15.59
CA TRP A 69 -6.80 13.00 14.33
C TRP A 69 -7.41 11.86 13.50
N PRO A 70 -7.40 11.95 12.16
CA PRO A 70 -7.90 10.86 11.30
C PRO A 70 -7.17 9.52 11.52
N ALA A 71 -5.89 9.59 11.91
CA ALA A 71 -5.08 8.47 12.30
C ALA A 71 -4.10 8.88 13.43
N PRO A 72 -3.65 7.94 14.28
CA PRO A 72 -2.65 8.24 15.31
C PRO A 72 -1.36 8.85 14.75
N VAL A 73 -0.94 9.98 15.29
CA VAL A 73 0.29 10.67 14.88
C VAL A 73 1.45 10.23 15.77
N LEU A 74 2.52 9.69 15.17
CA LEU A 74 3.74 9.33 15.90
C LEU A 74 4.52 10.59 16.30
N MET A 75 4.55 10.87 17.60
CA MET A 75 5.36 11.91 18.22
C MET A 75 6.66 11.30 18.74
N GLN A 76 7.81 11.74 18.21
CA GLN A 76 9.13 11.21 18.56
C GLN A 76 9.81 12.09 19.62
N ALA A 77 10.44 11.46 20.60
CA ALA A 77 11.19 12.16 21.64
C ALA A 77 12.24 13.12 21.04
N GLY A 78 12.31 14.35 21.56
CA GLY A 78 13.31 15.35 21.16
C GLY A 78 13.11 15.96 19.77
N VAL A 79 12.02 15.60 19.07
CA VAL A 79 11.64 16.22 17.80
C VAL A 79 10.64 17.34 18.06
N PRO A 80 10.84 18.56 17.54
CA PRO A 80 9.87 19.62 17.71
C PRO A 80 8.64 19.45 16.80
N TYR A 81 7.47 19.71 17.36
CA TYR A 81 6.16 19.71 16.73
C TYR A 81 5.46 21.06 16.92
N ALA A 82 4.51 21.38 16.04
CA ALA A 82 3.72 22.61 16.05
C ALA A 82 2.24 22.26 16.05
N LEU A 83 1.53 22.58 17.14
CA LEU A 83 0.06 22.53 17.22
C LEU A 83 -0.48 23.90 16.80
N SER A 84 -1.19 23.95 15.68
CA SER A 84 -1.69 25.19 15.10
C SER A 84 -3.22 25.22 15.13
N ILE A 85 -3.75 26.40 15.46
CA ILE A 85 -5.17 26.74 15.41
C ILE A 85 -5.29 27.91 14.44
N SER A 86 -5.98 27.70 13.32
CA SER A 86 -6.17 28.67 12.26
C SER A 86 -7.65 29.00 12.11
N ALA A 87 -8.00 30.29 12.15
CA ALA A 87 -9.35 30.77 11.95
C ALA A 87 -9.37 31.92 10.93
N ALA A 88 -10.41 32.00 10.11
CA ALA A 88 -10.62 33.08 9.15
C ALA A 88 -11.56 34.15 9.73
N ASP A 89 -11.35 34.52 10.99
CA ASP A 89 -12.16 35.49 11.70
C ASP A 89 -11.36 36.15 12.86
N THR A 90 -11.93 37.18 13.47
CA THR A 90 -11.34 37.91 14.61
C THR A 90 -11.99 37.58 15.96
N ASP A 91 -13.02 36.75 15.98
CA ASP A 91 -13.86 36.48 17.15
C ASP A 91 -13.40 35.24 17.91
N THR A 92 -12.93 34.22 17.20
CA THR A 92 -12.40 32.96 17.70
C THR A 92 -11.17 33.24 18.56
N ALA A 93 -11.25 32.87 19.83
CA ALA A 93 -10.19 33.09 20.79
C ALA A 93 -9.95 31.82 21.60
N PRO A 94 -8.87 31.06 21.33
CA PRO A 94 -8.46 29.98 22.23
C PRO A 94 -7.94 30.54 23.54
N TYR A 95 -8.01 29.75 24.63
CA TYR A 95 -7.42 30.15 25.90
C TYR A 95 -5.90 30.16 25.80
N VAL A 96 -5.32 31.32 26.12
CA VAL A 96 -3.88 31.53 26.23
C VAL A 96 -3.60 32.02 27.64
N ALA A 97 -2.71 31.33 28.33
CA ALA A 97 -2.21 31.76 29.63
C ALA A 97 -0.96 32.63 29.45
N GLN A 98 -0.82 33.67 30.27
CA GLN A 98 0.39 34.49 30.30
C GLN A 98 1.06 34.38 31.68
N VAL A 99 2.38 34.25 31.68
CA VAL A 99 3.20 34.26 32.91
C VAL A 99 2.99 35.58 33.66
N GLY A 100 2.78 35.48 34.97
CA GLY A 100 2.50 36.60 35.87
C GLY A 100 1.02 36.94 36.02
N GLU A 101 0.12 36.35 35.22
CA GLU A 101 -1.32 36.55 35.38
C GLU A 101 -1.93 35.59 36.41
N VAL A 102 -3.08 35.99 36.97
CA VAL A 102 -3.85 35.18 37.91
C VAL A 102 -4.58 34.08 37.13
N ASN A 103 -4.39 32.83 37.55
CA ASN A 103 -5.06 31.67 37.03
C ASN A 103 -6.54 31.64 37.47
N GLN A 104 -7.36 30.81 36.80
CA GLN A 104 -8.80 30.70 37.09
C GLN A 104 -9.14 30.20 38.51
N ALA A 105 -8.15 29.66 39.24
CA ALA A 105 -8.28 29.17 40.61
C ALA A 105 -7.72 30.16 41.66
N GLY A 106 -7.30 31.37 41.27
CA GLY A 106 -6.81 32.43 42.17
C GLY A 106 -5.30 32.40 42.49
N GLY A 107 -4.50 31.52 41.88
CA GLY A 107 -3.03 31.52 41.97
C GLY A 107 -2.35 32.23 40.79
N TYR A 108 -1.02 32.30 40.72
CA TYR A 108 -0.29 32.91 39.59
C TYR A 108 0.24 31.87 38.59
N VAL A 109 0.28 32.21 37.31
CA VAL A 109 0.96 31.43 36.27
C VAL A 109 2.45 31.73 36.33
N THR A 110 3.28 30.75 36.70
CA THR A 110 4.71 30.94 36.97
C THR A 110 5.59 30.53 35.79
N GLN A 111 5.45 29.31 35.27
CA GLN A 111 6.26 28.81 34.16
C GLN A 111 5.57 27.65 33.44
N PRO A 112 5.70 27.53 32.10
CA PRO A 112 5.28 26.32 31.38
C PRO A 112 6.19 25.11 31.70
N PRO A 113 5.74 23.89 31.40
CA PRO A 113 6.61 22.71 31.36
C PRO A 113 7.75 22.88 30.33
N ALA A 114 8.88 22.21 30.55
CA ALA A 114 10.07 22.32 29.70
C ALA A 114 9.82 21.82 28.25
N GLU A 115 8.81 20.98 28.09
CA GLU A 115 8.35 20.38 26.84
C GLU A 115 7.59 21.37 25.95
N ILE A 116 7.24 22.55 26.48
CA ILE A 116 6.43 23.55 25.78
C ILE A 116 7.32 24.72 25.35
N GLY A 117 7.38 24.92 24.03
CA GLY A 117 8.12 26.03 23.42
C GLY A 117 7.32 27.34 23.37
N ALA A 118 7.85 28.32 22.64
CA ALA A 118 7.18 29.60 22.47
C ALA A 118 5.86 29.47 21.68
N LEU A 119 4.86 30.27 22.07
CA LEU A 119 3.66 30.49 21.26
C LEU A 119 3.98 31.50 20.16
N SER A 120 3.52 31.25 18.95
CA SER A 120 3.63 32.18 17.82
C SER A 120 2.26 32.51 17.26
N HIS A 121 2.07 33.74 16.82
CA HIS A 121 0.89 34.20 16.11
C HIS A 121 1.33 34.68 14.73
N THR A 122 0.86 34.01 13.69
CA THR A 122 0.99 34.44 12.31
C THR A 122 -0.28 35.17 11.92
N ASN A 123 -0.16 36.46 11.64
CA ASN A 123 -1.29 37.23 11.18
C ASN A 123 -1.59 36.94 9.70
N GLU A 124 -2.71 37.51 9.27
CA GLU A 124 -3.22 37.52 7.91
C GLU A 124 -2.21 37.96 6.83
N SER A 125 -1.27 38.84 7.17
CA SER A 125 -0.20 39.30 6.28
C SER A 125 1.04 38.41 6.28
N GLY A 126 1.01 37.27 7.00
CA GLY A 126 2.13 36.36 7.15
C GLY A 126 3.20 36.82 8.15
N VAL A 127 2.94 37.89 8.91
CA VAL A 127 3.88 38.37 9.94
C VAL A 127 3.76 37.49 11.17
N VAL A 128 4.90 36.91 11.57
CA VAL A 128 5.00 36.02 12.73
C VAL A 128 5.45 36.81 13.96
N THR A 129 4.61 36.85 14.98
CA THR A 129 4.94 37.39 16.31
C THR A 129 5.15 36.24 17.27
N LYS A 130 6.31 36.19 17.95
CA LYS A 130 6.60 35.18 18.97
C LYS A 130 6.36 35.73 20.37
N TYR A 131 5.78 34.91 21.22
CA TYR A 131 5.55 35.19 22.63
C TYR A 131 6.30 34.16 23.48
N SER A 132 7.24 34.63 24.29
CA SER A 132 8.01 33.79 25.22
C SER A 132 7.30 33.59 26.57
N ASN A 133 6.32 34.43 26.89
CA ASN A 133 5.60 34.43 28.16
C ASN A 133 4.12 34.01 28.02
N ARG A 134 3.69 33.58 26.83
CA ARG A 134 2.32 33.16 26.55
C ARG A 134 2.28 31.73 26.06
N PHE A 135 1.27 30.98 26.48
CA PHE A 135 1.15 29.56 26.18
C PHE A 135 -0.30 29.18 25.91
N LEU A 136 -0.52 28.37 24.88
CA LEU A 136 -1.83 27.83 24.57
C LEU A 136 -2.27 26.85 25.67
N ARG A 137 -3.54 26.89 26.08
CA ARG A 137 -4.13 25.83 26.91
C ARG A 137 -4.61 24.69 26.00
N PHE A 138 -4.02 23.51 26.16
CA PHE A 138 -4.40 22.30 25.44
C PHE A 138 -4.02 21.06 26.25
N GLU A 139 -4.61 19.92 25.88
CA GLU A 139 -4.17 18.60 26.34
C GLU A 139 -3.94 17.74 25.11
N LEU A 140 -2.77 17.13 24.96
CA LEU A 140 -2.59 16.15 23.88
C LEU A 140 -3.02 14.78 24.37
N LEU A 141 -3.76 14.05 23.53
CA LEU A 141 -4.36 12.78 23.88
C LEU A 141 -3.47 11.63 23.43
N ALA A 142 -2.96 10.85 24.39
CA ALA A 142 -2.17 9.63 24.10
C ALA A 142 -3.08 8.45 23.77
N VAL A 143 -2.70 7.70 22.74
CA VAL A 143 -3.36 6.43 22.43
C VAL A 143 -2.95 5.39 23.47
N GLN A 144 -3.95 4.68 24.01
CA GLN A 144 -3.74 3.52 24.88
C GLN A 144 -4.43 2.31 24.28
N TYR A 145 -3.64 1.39 23.72
CA TYR A 145 -4.15 0.14 23.18
C TYR A 145 -4.43 -0.86 24.31
N LYS A 146 -5.65 -1.40 24.34
CA LYS A 146 -6.06 -2.40 25.35
C LYS A 146 -5.55 -3.81 24.98
N GLN A 147 -5.57 -4.12 23.69
CA GLN A 147 -5.16 -5.42 23.17
C GLN A 147 -3.72 -5.38 22.67
N THR A 148 -3.04 -6.54 22.69
CA THR A 148 -1.69 -6.67 22.15
C THR A 148 -1.69 -6.93 20.65
N ALA A 149 -2.74 -7.58 20.14
CA ALA A 149 -2.97 -7.75 18.72
C ALA A 149 -4.46 -7.74 18.44
N GLU A 150 -4.83 -7.25 17.26
CA GLU A 150 -6.20 -7.26 16.76
C GLU A 150 -6.18 -7.67 15.29
N THR A 151 -7.05 -8.62 14.92
CA THR A 151 -7.21 -9.11 13.55
C THR A 151 -8.56 -8.65 13.03
N PHE A 152 -8.58 -8.10 11.82
CA PHE A 152 -9.82 -7.72 11.15
C PHE A 152 -9.76 -8.04 9.65
N VAL A 153 -10.94 -8.15 9.06
CA VAL A 153 -11.10 -8.31 7.61
C VAL A 153 -10.92 -6.96 6.95
N VAL A 154 -9.88 -6.82 6.15
CA VAL A 154 -9.64 -5.61 5.33
C VAL A 154 -10.64 -5.55 4.18
N GLY A 155 -10.92 -6.70 3.58
CA GLY A 155 -11.89 -6.82 2.51
C GLY A 155 -11.97 -8.23 1.96
N GLN A 156 -12.94 -8.43 1.07
CA GLN A 156 -13.17 -9.70 0.39
C GLN A 156 -13.47 -9.42 -1.08
N GLN A 157 -12.85 -10.20 -1.98
CA GLN A 157 -12.96 -10.01 -3.42
C GLN A 157 -13.27 -11.35 -4.11
N PRO A 158 -14.35 -11.45 -4.91
CA PRO A 158 -14.55 -12.61 -5.78
C PRO A 158 -13.49 -12.63 -6.89
N VAL A 159 -12.92 -13.80 -7.11
CA VAL A 159 -11.91 -14.06 -8.15
C VAL A 159 -12.32 -15.22 -9.04
N VAL A 160 -11.82 -15.23 -10.27
CA VAL A 160 -12.09 -16.29 -11.24
C VAL A 160 -10.78 -16.85 -11.76
N ASN A 161 -10.62 -18.17 -11.62
CA ASN A 161 -9.45 -18.91 -12.08
C ASN A 161 -8.11 -18.29 -11.60
N ALA A 162 -8.10 -17.74 -10.38
CA ALA A 162 -6.91 -17.14 -9.79
C ALA A 162 -5.84 -18.21 -9.55
N THR A 163 -4.63 -17.94 -9.99
CA THR A 163 -3.47 -18.82 -9.81
C THR A 163 -2.35 -18.15 -9.04
N ASN A 164 -2.34 -16.81 -9.01
CA ASN A 164 -1.39 -16.00 -8.30
C ASN A 164 -2.12 -14.90 -7.53
N LEU A 165 -1.67 -14.64 -6.31
CA LEU A 165 -2.24 -13.62 -5.44
C LEU A 165 -1.10 -12.83 -4.79
N THR A 166 -1.27 -11.52 -4.66
CA THR A 166 -0.36 -10.65 -3.92
C THR A 166 -1.16 -9.58 -3.19
N VAL A 167 -0.80 -9.30 -1.93
CA VAL A 167 -1.36 -8.17 -1.19
C VAL A 167 -0.37 -7.01 -1.24
N ASN A 168 -0.84 -5.85 -1.67
CA ASN A 168 -0.10 -4.60 -1.60
C ASN A 168 -0.80 -3.68 -0.60
N ALA A 169 -0.07 -3.20 0.41
CA ALA A 169 -0.63 -2.33 1.44
C ALA A 169 0.48 -1.43 2.02
N GLY A 170 0.14 -0.18 2.31
CA GLY A 170 0.98 0.72 3.09
C GLY A 170 0.70 0.57 4.57
N ALA A 171 1.74 0.65 5.40
CA ALA A 171 1.59 0.70 6.85
C ALA A 171 2.76 1.47 7.49
N ILE A 172 2.44 2.27 8.50
CA ILE A 172 3.42 2.89 9.39
C ILE A 172 3.71 1.90 10.51
N GLN A 173 4.96 1.44 10.61
CA GLN A 173 5.43 0.50 11.63
C GLN A 173 6.43 1.22 12.55
N PRO A 174 5.99 1.79 13.67
CA PRO A 174 6.80 2.71 14.47
C PRO A 174 7.90 2.03 15.30
N ALA A 175 7.88 0.70 15.39
CA ALA A 175 8.88 -0.12 16.07
C ALA A 175 8.98 -1.50 15.40
N PRO A 176 10.11 -2.22 15.51
CA PRO A 176 10.29 -3.54 14.89
C PRO A 176 9.24 -4.60 15.30
N ASP A 177 8.70 -4.48 16.52
CA ASP A 177 7.67 -5.37 17.07
C ASP A 177 6.24 -4.80 16.93
N ALA A 178 6.10 -3.58 16.39
CA ALA A 178 4.82 -2.96 16.03
C ALA A 178 4.54 -3.19 14.54
N GLN A 179 3.98 -4.34 14.20
CA GLN A 179 3.91 -4.86 12.83
C GLN A 179 2.49 -5.21 12.38
N VAL A 180 2.28 -5.12 11.05
CA VAL A 180 1.07 -5.62 10.38
C VAL A 180 1.42 -6.88 9.62
N THR A 181 0.74 -7.98 9.92
CA THR A 181 0.84 -9.22 9.14
C THR A 181 -0.45 -9.48 8.39
N TYR A 182 -0.37 -10.15 7.24
CA TYR A 182 -1.53 -10.39 6.37
C TYR A 182 -1.76 -11.87 6.16
N GLN A 183 -3.04 -12.22 6.06
CA GLN A 183 -3.49 -13.55 5.66
C GLN A 183 -4.47 -13.45 4.50
N LEU A 184 -4.29 -14.34 3.53
CA LEU A 184 -5.25 -14.59 2.45
C LEU A 184 -6.03 -15.86 2.77
N LYS A 185 -7.35 -15.72 2.94
CA LYS A 185 -8.26 -16.85 3.10
C LYS A 185 -9.01 -17.08 1.79
N LEU A 186 -8.83 -18.24 1.19
CA LEU A 186 -9.63 -18.68 0.05
C LEU A 186 -10.91 -19.30 0.60
N LEU A 187 -12.06 -18.76 0.22
CA LEU A 187 -13.36 -19.20 0.69
C LEU A 187 -14.03 -20.08 -0.38
N ASP A 188 -14.74 -21.12 0.04
CA ASP A 188 -15.62 -21.86 -0.86
C ASP A 188 -16.94 -21.12 -1.14
N ASP A 189 -17.79 -21.71 -1.97
CA ASP A 189 -19.08 -21.13 -2.37
C ASP A 189 -20.07 -20.96 -1.20
N GLN A 190 -19.80 -21.61 -0.07
CA GLN A 190 -20.59 -21.54 1.17
C GLN A 190 -19.98 -20.58 2.19
N GLY A 191 -18.85 -19.95 1.85
CA GLY A 191 -18.12 -18.99 2.69
C GLY A 191 -17.18 -19.64 3.71
N ALA A 192 -16.98 -20.95 3.68
CA ALA A 192 -16.04 -21.62 4.57
C ALA A 192 -14.60 -21.49 4.06
N VAL A 193 -13.63 -21.43 4.99
CA VAL A 193 -12.21 -21.29 4.66
C VAL A 193 -11.69 -22.60 4.09
N LYS A 194 -11.36 -22.59 2.79
CA LYS A 194 -10.76 -23.71 2.07
C LYS A 194 -9.24 -23.77 2.26
N ALA A 195 -8.59 -22.61 2.29
CA ALA A 195 -7.15 -22.50 2.49
C ALA A 195 -6.81 -21.14 3.10
N THR A 196 -5.71 -21.10 3.84
CA THR A 196 -5.14 -19.87 4.39
C THR A 196 -3.69 -19.79 3.99
N HIS A 197 -3.26 -18.59 3.61
CA HIS A 197 -1.87 -18.31 3.31
C HIS A 197 -1.42 -17.06 4.04
N ASP A 198 -0.35 -17.18 4.84
CA ASP A 198 0.37 -16.03 5.37
C ASP A 198 1.12 -15.35 4.22
N VAL A 199 1.00 -14.02 4.14
CA VAL A 199 1.68 -13.21 3.11
C VAL A 199 2.34 -12.01 3.72
N ASP A 200 3.54 -11.72 3.22
CA ASP A 200 4.13 -10.40 3.34
C ASP A 200 3.60 -9.48 2.22
N VAL A 201 3.65 -8.18 2.48
CA VAL A 201 3.31 -7.17 1.48
C VAL A 201 4.20 -7.35 0.25
N ALA A 202 3.59 -7.29 -0.94
CA ALA A 202 4.23 -7.50 -2.25
C ALA A 202 4.81 -8.89 -2.48
N GLN A 203 4.59 -9.86 -1.58
CA GLN A 203 5.00 -11.24 -1.80
C GLN A 203 3.99 -11.96 -2.71
N PRO A 204 4.40 -12.47 -3.88
CA PRO A 204 3.52 -13.25 -4.72
C PRO A 204 3.36 -14.67 -4.17
N ILE A 205 2.11 -15.08 -3.98
CA ILE A 205 1.74 -16.47 -3.79
C ILE A 205 1.41 -17.09 -5.13
N GLN A 206 1.87 -18.33 -5.33
CA GLN A 206 1.37 -19.22 -6.36
C GLN A 206 0.49 -20.28 -5.71
N LEU A 207 -0.76 -20.37 -6.15
CA LEU A 207 -1.70 -21.39 -5.67
C LEU A 207 -1.38 -22.75 -6.29
N ALA A 208 -1.58 -23.83 -5.53
CA ALA A 208 -1.33 -25.19 -6.05
C ALA A 208 -2.34 -25.59 -7.15
N ALA A 209 -3.54 -25.01 -7.13
CA ALA A 209 -4.58 -25.17 -8.13
C ALA A 209 -5.32 -23.83 -8.34
N PRO A 210 -5.92 -23.59 -9.50
CA PRO A 210 -6.72 -22.38 -9.71
C PRO A 210 -7.88 -22.28 -8.72
N HIS A 211 -8.15 -21.07 -8.26
CA HIS A 211 -9.24 -20.76 -7.34
C HIS A 211 -10.28 -19.87 -8.02
N THR A 212 -11.54 -20.26 -7.91
CA THR A 212 -12.71 -19.44 -8.21
C THR A 212 -13.54 -19.44 -6.94
N GLY A 213 -13.95 -18.25 -6.50
CA GLY A 213 -14.54 -18.04 -5.18
C GLY A 213 -14.09 -16.72 -4.59
N ALA A 214 -14.41 -16.49 -3.32
CA ALA A 214 -14.02 -15.26 -2.65
C ALA A 214 -12.65 -15.41 -1.98
N VAL A 215 -11.80 -14.40 -2.15
CA VAL A 215 -10.55 -14.25 -1.40
C VAL A 215 -10.75 -13.15 -0.36
N GLN A 216 -10.62 -13.51 0.91
CA GLN A 216 -10.66 -12.60 2.05
C GLN A 216 -9.24 -12.22 2.46
N VAL A 217 -8.99 -10.92 2.60
CA VAL A 217 -7.74 -10.36 3.11
C VAL A 217 -7.95 -9.98 4.57
N GLU A 218 -7.20 -10.60 5.46
CA GLU A 218 -7.15 -10.24 6.88
C GLU A 218 -5.83 -9.57 7.21
N ALA A 219 -5.90 -8.52 8.04
CA ALA A 219 -4.74 -7.87 8.62
C ALA A 219 -4.75 -8.08 10.13
N THR A 220 -3.59 -8.42 10.68
CA THR A 220 -3.37 -8.46 12.12
C THR A 220 -2.40 -7.36 12.51
N LEU A 221 -2.87 -6.42 13.32
CA LEU A 221 -2.06 -5.33 13.84
C LEU A 221 -1.57 -5.76 15.22
N ARG A 222 -0.25 -5.78 15.42
CA ARG A 222 0.37 -6.11 16.70
C ARG A 222 1.06 -4.89 17.26
N ARG A 223 0.77 -4.51 18.50
CA ARG A 223 1.51 -3.44 19.18
C ARG A 223 2.84 -3.96 19.73
N ALA A 224 3.79 -3.04 19.81
CA ALA A 224 5.07 -3.22 20.47
C ALA A 224 4.97 -3.20 22.00
N ALA A 225 5.98 -3.74 22.67
CA ALA A 225 6.07 -3.75 24.14
C ALA A 225 6.16 -2.33 24.74
N ASN A 226 6.67 -1.36 23.97
CA ASN A 226 6.73 0.06 24.36
C ASN A 226 5.40 0.80 24.21
N GLY A 227 4.32 0.12 23.80
CA GLY A 227 2.98 0.68 23.68
C GLY A 227 2.66 1.32 22.33
N LEU A 228 3.60 1.38 21.38
CA LEU A 228 3.35 1.86 20.02
C LEU A 228 2.67 0.75 19.19
N ALA A 229 1.74 1.11 18.32
CA ALA A 229 1.11 0.16 17.39
C ALA A 229 1.25 0.63 15.95
N PRO A 230 1.25 -0.29 14.97
CA PRO A 230 1.25 0.09 13.57
C PRO A 230 -0.05 0.78 13.18
N VAL A 231 0.03 1.61 12.14
CA VAL A 231 -1.14 2.24 11.51
C VAL A 231 -1.22 1.72 10.07
N LEU A 232 -2.32 1.06 9.74
CA LEU A 232 -2.62 0.64 8.37
C LEU A 232 -3.01 1.87 7.54
N GLU A 233 -2.37 2.06 6.38
CA GLU A 233 -2.74 3.12 5.47
C GLU A 233 -3.94 2.70 4.60
N GLN A 234 -4.65 3.70 4.07
CA GLN A 234 -5.73 3.43 3.12
C GLN A 234 -5.18 2.84 1.82
N GLY A 235 -6.01 2.04 1.14
CA GLY A 235 -5.68 1.55 -0.20
C GLY A 235 -4.95 0.20 -0.24
N THR A 236 -5.27 -0.72 0.67
CA THR A 236 -4.88 -2.14 0.49
C THR A 236 -5.47 -2.67 -0.81
N VAL A 237 -4.62 -3.24 -1.68
CA VAL A 237 -5.00 -3.82 -2.97
C VAL A 237 -4.64 -5.30 -3.00
N LEU A 238 -5.61 -6.13 -3.37
CA LEU A 238 -5.38 -7.51 -3.77
C LEU A 238 -5.10 -7.56 -5.27
N VAL A 239 -3.90 -7.98 -5.66
CA VAL A 239 -3.55 -8.25 -7.04
C VAL A 239 -3.80 -9.73 -7.34
N VAL A 240 -4.55 -9.99 -8.40
CA VAL A 240 -4.96 -11.33 -8.81
C VAL A 240 -4.42 -11.61 -10.20
N GLY A 241 -3.68 -12.71 -10.34
CA GLY A 241 -3.18 -13.22 -11.61
C GLY A 241 -3.82 -14.55 -11.95
N SER A 242 -4.29 -14.69 -13.19
CA SER A 242 -4.86 -15.94 -13.71
C SER A 242 -4.02 -16.44 -14.87
N LEU A 243 -3.40 -17.60 -14.70
CA LEU A 243 -2.60 -18.24 -15.74
C LEU A 243 -3.50 -19.09 -16.64
N LEU A 244 -3.35 -18.92 -17.96
CA LEU A 244 -3.96 -19.80 -18.93
C LEU A 244 -3.29 -21.17 -18.92
N THR A 245 -4.07 -22.23 -19.10
CA THR A 245 -3.56 -23.61 -19.25
C THR A 245 -2.95 -23.85 -20.64
N GLN A 246 -3.14 -22.91 -21.56
CA GLN A 246 -2.64 -22.97 -22.92
C GLN A 246 -2.18 -21.60 -23.42
N GLY A 247 -1.03 -21.57 -24.09
CA GLY A 247 -0.53 -20.42 -24.84
C GLY A 247 -0.28 -20.81 -26.29
N THR A 248 -0.61 -19.93 -27.24
CA THR A 248 -0.35 -20.15 -28.66
C THR A 248 0.54 -19.03 -29.20
N TYR A 249 1.64 -19.41 -29.84
CA TYR A 249 2.48 -18.51 -30.62
C TYR A 249 2.45 -18.93 -32.08
N ILE A 250 2.27 -17.98 -32.99
CA ILE A 250 2.30 -18.21 -34.44
C ILE A 250 3.36 -17.30 -35.03
N THR A 251 4.29 -17.88 -35.80
CA THR A 251 5.31 -17.11 -36.50
C THR A 251 4.70 -16.25 -37.61
N PRO A 252 5.41 -15.20 -38.05
CA PRO A 252 5.18 -14.63 -39.37
C PRO A 252 5.26 -15.71 -40.47
N ALA A 253 4.66 -15.42 -41.62
CA ALA A 253 4.76 -16.29 -42.78
C ALA A 253 6.19 -16.23 -43.36
N VAL A 254 6.75 -17.40 -43.66
CA VAL A 254 8.06 -17.55 -44.31
C VAL A 254 7.83 -18.19 -45.68
N GLN A 255 8.46 -17.65 -46.72
CA GLN A 255 8.33 -18.17 -48.09
C GLN A 255 9.01 -19.55 -48.19
N LEU A 256 8.35 -20.52 -48.80
CA LEU A 256 8.93 -21.84 -49.03
C LEU A 256 10.02 -21.82 -50.11
N ALA A 257 9.91 -20.90 -51.09
CA ALA A 257 10.90 -20.69 -52.15
C ALA A 257 11.38 -21.99 -52.85
N GLY A 258 10.48 -22.97 -53.00
CA GLY A 258 10.77 -24.27 -53.61
C GLY A 258 11.19 -25.38 -52.63
N GLY A 259 11.43 -25.05 -51.35
CA GLY A 259 11.64 -26.03 -50.28
C GLY A 259 10.36 -26.83 -49.99
N ASN A 260 10.54 -28.10 -49.61
CA ASN A 260 9.45 -29.03 -49.34
C ASN A 260 9.48 -29.58 -47.90
N ALA A 261 10.42 -29.12 -47.08
CA ALA A 261 10.56 -29.54 -45.70
C ALA A 261 10.80 -28.35 -44.76
N ILE A 262 10.43 -28.54 -43.50
CA ILE A 262 10.74 -27.62 -42.41
C ILE A 262 11.39 -28.38 -41.26
N THR A 263 12.42 -27.76 -40.68
CA THR A 263 12.98 -28.11 -39.37
C THR A 263 12.74 -26.95 -38.41
N VAL A 264 12.03 -27.21 -37.31
CA VAL A 264 11.76 -26.26 -36.23
C VAL A 264 12.60 -26.65 -35.03
N ILE A 265 13.41 -25.72 -34.54
CA ILE A 265 14.33 -25.93 -33.41
C ILE A 265 14.07 -24.86 -32.37
N PHE A 266 13.92 -25.23 -31.10
CA PHE A 266 13.77 -24.28 -30.01
C PHE A 266 14.30 -24.84 -28.70
N GLU A 267 14.68 -23.96 -27.78
CA GLU A 267 15.00 -24.33 -26.40
C GLU A 267 13.73 -24.25 -25.55
N ALA A 268 13.47 -25.28 -24.77
CA ALA A 268 12.31 -25.34 -23.89
C ALA A 268 12.68 -25.74 -22.46
N SER A 269 11.99 -25.14 -21.50
CA SER A 269 11.88 -25.66 -20.13
C SER A 269 10.49 -26.24 -19.97
N LEU A 270 10.43 -27.56 -19.80
CA LEU A 270 9.18 -28.33 -19.73
C LEU A 270 9.13 -29.10 -18.41
N PRO A 271 8.65 -28.47 -17.32
CA PRO A 271 8.36 -29.19 -16.09
C PRO A 271 7.39 -30.35 -16.33
N ALA A 272 7.43 -31.37 -15.48
CA ALA A 272 6.51 -32.51 -15.55
C ALA A 272 5.05 -32.04 -15.54
N GLY A 273 4.25 -32.50 -16.51
CA GLY A 273 2.86 -32.06 -16.70
C GLY A 273 2.69 -30.84 -17.63
N SER A 274 3.77 -30.39 -18.28
CA SER A 274 3.72 -29.40 -19.37
C SER A 274 4.20 -29.98 -20.69
N SER A 275 3.80 -29.37 -21.81
CA SER A 275 4.20 -29.80 -23.16
C SER A 275 4.17 -28.67 -24.17
N VAL A 276 4.82 -28.89 -25.31
CA VAL A 276 4.74 -28.01 -26.49
C VAL A 276 4.40 -28.87 -27.70
N LYS A 277 3.37 -28.46 -28.46
CA LYS A 277 3.03 -29.03 -29.75
C LYS A 277 3.45 -28.09 -30.86
N VAL A 278 4.05 -28.64 -31.91
CA VAL A 278 4.47 -27.89 -33.10
C VAL A 278 3.58 -28.29 -34.26
N ALA A 279 2.97 -27.29 -34.89
CA ALA A 279 2.22 -27.46 -36.12
C ALA A 279 2.66 -26.43 -37.15
N CYS A 280 2.41 -26.70 -38.42
CA CYS A 280 2.64 -25.77 -39.51
C CYS A 280 1.42 -25.63 -40.41
N SER A 281 1.33 -24.52 -41.13
CA SER A 281 0.24 -24.21 -42.06
C SER A 281 0.81 -23.63 -43.34
N THR A 282 0.36 -24.12 -44.50
CA THR A 282 0.70 -23.59 -45.83
C THR A 282 -0.44 -22.79 -46.47
N ASP A 283 -1.57 -22.68 -45.78
CA ASP A 283 -2.81 -22.02 -46.24
C ASP A 283 -3.17 -20.82 -45.35
N ASN A 284 -2.14 -20.09 -44.91
CA ASN A 284 -2.28 -18.87 -44.11
C ASN A 284 -3.02 -19.06 -42.76
N GLY A 285 -2.89 -20.25 -42.16
CA GLY A 285 -3.43 -20.58 -40.84
C GLY A 285 -4.84 -21.18 -40.87
N ALA A 286 -5.40 -21.48 -42.05
CA ALA A 286 -6.72 -22.11 -42.16
C ALA A 286 -6.68 -23.58 -41.70
N THR A 287 -5.63 -24.32 -42.05
CA THR A 287 -5.38 -25.68 -41.56
C THR A 287 -4.01 -25.77 -40.90
N TRP A 288 -3.93 -26.58 -39.85
CA TRP A 288 -2.70 -26.82 -39.09
C TRP A 288 -2.36 -28.29 -39.13
N VAL A 289 -1.16 -28.60 -39.60
CA VAL A 289 -0.65 -29.96 -39.71
C VAL A 289 0.50 -30.15 -38.73
N ASP A 290 0.49 -31.25 -37.98
CA ASP A 290 1.51 -31.54 -36.99
C ASP A 290 2.91 -31.69 -37.62
N VAL A 291 3.90 -31.08 -36.97
CA VAL A 291 5.33 -31.24 -37.23
C VAL A 291 5.88 -32.19 -36.15
N PRO A 292 6.11 -33.47 -36.47
CA PRO A 292 6.49 -34.45 -35.47
C PRO A 292 7.84 -34.14 -34.84
N PHE A 293 8.00 -34.61 -33.60
CA PHE A 293 9.27 -34.56 -32.88
C PHE A 293 10.29 -35.46 -33.60
N GLU A 294 11.50 -34.94 -33.76
CA GLU A 294 12.62 -35.65 -34.39
C GLU A 294 13.65 -36.07 -33.33
N SER A 295 14.13 -35.11 -32.54
CA SER A 295 15.20 -35.33 -31.57
C SER A 295 15.26 -34.26 -30.50
N SER A 296 15.98 -34.54 -29.42
CA SER A 296 16.27 -33.60 -28.35
C SER A 296 17.73 -33.64 -27.94
N SER A 297 18.26 -32.50 -27.50
CA SER A 297 19.55 -32.47 -26.81
C SER A 297 19.47 -33.15 -25.44
N ALA A 298 20.62 -33.42 -24.83
CA ALA A 298 20.69 -33.68 -23.40
C ALA A 298 20.17 -32.46 -22.62
N GLN A 299 19.55 -32.70 -21.46
CA GLN A 299 19.05 -31.65 -20.59
C GLN A 299 20.23 -30.93 -19.92
N THR A 300 20.30 -29.61 -20.10
CA THR A 300 21.33 -28.76 -19.49
C THR A 300 20.63 -27.64 -18.71
N ALA A 301 20.88 -27.60 -17.39
CA ALA A 301 20.30 -26.60 -16.49
C ALA A 301 18.77 -26.42 -16.63
N GLY A 302 18.01 -27.53 -16.73
CA GLY A 302 16.55 -27.48 -16.80
C GLY A 302 15.96 -27.11 -18.18
N ASN A 303 16.80 -27.02 -19.22
CA ASN A 303 16.37 -26.75 -20.59
C ASN A 303 16.81 -27.87 -21.53
N VAL A 304 16.00 -28.09 -22.56
CA VAL A 304 16.24 -29.03 -23.65
C VAL A 304 16.07 -28.31 -24.97
N GLU A 305 16.97 -28.56 -25.93
CA GLU A 305 16.76 -28.15 -27.31
C GLU A 305 15.95 -29.24 -28.02
N LEU A 306 14.81 -28.87 -28.58
CA LEU A 306 13.89 -29.77 -29.26
C LEU A 306 13.92 -29.47 -30.76
N THR A 307 14.06 -30.53 -31.56
CA THR A 307 13.99 -30.48 -33.01
C THR A 307 12.75 -31.20 -33.48
N HIS A 308 11.95 -30.52 -34.31
CA HIS A 308 10.77 -31.05 -34.97
C HIS A 308 10.96 -30.93 -36.48
N LYS A 309 10.57 -31.96 -37.24
CA LYS A 309 10.80 -31.97 -38.69
C LYS A 309 9.57 -32.48 -39.43
N LYS A 310 9.28 -31.87 -40.58
CA LYS A 310 8.24 -32.34 -41.50
C LYS A 310 8.68 -32.15 -42.94
N THR A 311 8.41 -33.14 -43.78
CA THR A 311 8.64 -33.12 -45.23
C THR A 311 7.30 -33.17 -45.98
N GLY A 312 7.33 -33.01 -47.30
CA GLY A 312 6.14 -33.08 -48.15
C GLY A 312 5.21 -31.86 -48.01
N LEU A 313 5.78 -30.69 -47.69
CA LEU A 313 5.06 -29.44 -47.67
C LEU A 313 4.79 -28.96 -49.10
N ALA A 314 3.57 -28.48 -49.33
CA ALA A 314 3.17 -27.86 -50.59
C ALA A 314 2.49 -26.51 -50.30
N GLY A 315 2.95 -25.45 -50.96
CA GLY A 315 2.44 -24.09 -50.82
C GLY A 315 3.47 -23.04 -51.18
N ALA A 316 3.06 -21.77 -51.21
CA ALA A 316 3.97 -20.65 -51.46
C ALA A 316 4.67 -20.18 -50.18
N ALA A 317 3.97 -20.19 -49.06
CA ALA A 317 4.45 -19.74 -47.76
C ALA A 317 4.01 -20.68 -46.64
N LEU A 318 4.69 -20.58 -45.49
CA LEU A 318 4.50 -21.43 -44.33
C LEU A 318 4.46 -20.60 -43.05
N ARG A 319 3.60 -20.97 -42.10
CA ARG A 319 3.63 -20.49 -40.72
C ARG A 319 3.86 -21.65 -39.77
N VAL A 320 4.53 -21.40 -38.65
CA VAL A 320 4.70 -22.36 -37.56
C VAL A 320 3.89 -21.90 -36.36
N ARG A 321 3.20 -22.84 -35.71
CA ARG A 321 2.49 -22.64 -34.47
C ARG A 321 3.14 -23.48 -33.37
N LEU A 322 3.46 -22.82 -32.27
CA LEU A 322 3.79 -23.47 -31.01
C LEU A 322 2.59 -23.36 -30.08
N GLN A 323 2.07 -24.50 -29.65
CA GLN A 323 1.01 -24.57 -28.66
C GLN A 323 1.60 -25.12 -27.36
N LEU A 324 1.73 -24.25 -26.38
CA LEU A 324 2.24 -24.56 -25.05
C LEU A 324 1.06 -24.99 -24.19
N LEU A 325 1.15 -26.14 -23.53
CA LEU A 325 0.18 -26.61 -22.55
C LEU A 325 0.86 -26.75 -21.18
N GLY A 326 0.19 -26.28 -20.14
CA GLY A 326 0.69 -26.35 -18.78
C GLY A 326 -0.41 -26.21 -17.75
N ASN A 327 0.01 -26.06 -16.50
CA ASN A 327 -0.86 -25.81 -15.36
C ASN A 327 -0.15 -24.87 -14.38
N THR A 328 -0.79 -24.58 -13.24
CA THR A 328 -0.24 -23.62 -12.28
C THR A 328 1.18 -23.97 -11.82
N ASN A 329 1.48 -25.27 -11.64
CA ASN A 329 2.76 -25.79 -11.13
C ASN A 329 3.74 -26.16 -12.26
N ALA A 330 3.25 -26.44 -13.46
CA ALA A 330 4.04 -26.81 -14.63
C ALA A 330 3.88 -25.77 -15.73
N ARG A 331 4.69 -24.71 -15.66
CA ARG A 331 4.64 -23.57 -16.59
C ARG A 331 5.69 -23.74 -17.69
N PRO A 332 5.30 -24.14 -18.93
CA PRO A 332 6.25 -24.31 -20.02
C PRO A 332 6.84 -22.95 -20.43
N LYS A 333 8.12 -22.96 -20.82
CA LYS A 333 8.80 -21.79 -21.40
C LYS A 333 9.53 -22.21 -22.65
N VAL A 334 9.45 -21.38 -23.70
CA VAL A 334 10.15 -21.60 -24.97
C VAL A 334 10.96 -20.35 -25.32
N ARG A 335 12.17 -20.53 -25.84
CA ARG A 335 13.07 -19.46 -26.30
C ARG A 335 13.88 -19.93 -27.51
N ASN A 336 14.59 -18.99 -28.15
CA ASN A 336 15.49 -19.26 -29.28
C ASN A 336 14.85 -20.08 -30.42
N LEU A 337 13.60 -19.75 -30.77
CA LEU A 337 12.89 -20.41 -31.86
C LEU A 337 13.58 -20.12 -33.19
N ARG A 338 13.90 -21.19 -33.93
CA ARG A 338 14.47 -21.19 -35.27
C ARG A 338 13.62 -22.09 -36.16
N ALA A 339 13.31 -21.61 -37.36
CA ALA A 339 12.64 -22.38 -38.40
C ALA A 339 13.50 -22.34 -39.66
N VAL A 340 13.90 -23.52 -40.15
CA VAL A 340 14.75 -23.68 -41.32
C VAL A 340 13.97 -24.44 -42.38
N ILE A 341 13.86 -23.85 -43.58
CA ILE A 341 13.22 -24.47 -44.74
C ILE A 341 14.30 -25.18 -45.55
N LEU A 342 13.99 -26.40 -45.98
CA LEU A 342 14.87 -27.29 -46.73
C LEU A 342 14.17 -27.77 -48.02
#